data_AF-A0A7K3MKI4-F1
#
_entry.id   AF-A0A7K3MKI4-F1
#
_cell.length_a   1.000
_cell.length_b   1.000
_cell.length_c   1.000
_cell.angle_alpha   90.00
_cell.angle_beta   90.00
_cell.angle_gamma   90.00
#
_symmetry.space_group_name_H-M   'P 1'
#
loop_
_entity.id
_entity.type
_entity.pdbx_description
1 polymer ?
#
loop_
_entity_poly.entity_id
_entity_poly.type
_entity_poly.pdbx_seq_one_letter_code
_entity_poly.pdbx_strand_id
1 'polypeptide(L)'
;MEDWKKNDDEDLDEEDILLRNKCREMSDEELKNIVPVWTTNIEKMQGPIYHPAYPGSNCVFMRCNLEKLIEHSSNLDDVVFNKTFDGYWPEESRFARTINRWLNKEYVDPPILEMKQNDLIIKEGRHRAIMAQYIGVKDIIVCVPLYLIEDMQKLIDAVILETD
;
A
#
# COMPACT_ATOMS: atom_id res chain seq x y z
N MET A 1 2.05 32.59 12.17
CA MET A 1 2.61 31.24 11.95
C MET A 1 1.48 30.48 11.30
N GLU A 2 1.51 30.33 9.98
CA GLU A 2 0.42 29.70 9.23
C GLU A 2 0.21 28.29 9.77
N ASP A 3 -1.05 27.89 9.94
CA ASP A 3 -1.44 26.55 10.36
C ASP A 3 -1.70 25.76 9.07
N TRP A 4 -0.66 25.11 8.54
CA TRP A 4 -0.73 24.41 7.24
C TRP A 4 -1.33 23.01 7.37
N LYS A 5 -1.86 22.66 8.54
CA LYS A 5 -2.71 21.48 8.67
C LYS A 5 -4.11 21.87 8.17
N LYS A 6 -4.35 21.64 6.88
CA LYS A 6 -5.69 21.60 6.30
C LYS A 6 -6.52 20.59 7.11
N ASN A 7 -7.31 21.08 8.06
CA ASN A 7 -8.05 20.29 9.04
C ASN A 7 -9.57 20.33 8.83
N ASP A 8 -10.08 21.11 7.87
CA ASP A 8 -11.53 21.27 7.65
C ASP A 8 -11.97 20.64 6.32
N ASP A 9 -13.11 19.94 6.38
CA ASP A 9 -13.76 19.22 5.27
C ASP A 9 -14.13 20.13 4.07
N GLU A 10 -14.03 21.46 4.20
CA GLU A 10 -14.38 22.44 3.16
C GLU A 10 -13.50 22.36 1.89
N ASP A 11 -12.35 21.69 1.97
CA ASP A 11 -11.39 21.50 0.88
C ASP A 11 -11.50 20.12 0.18
N LEU A 12 -12.36 19.22 0.67
CA LEU A 12 -12.54 17.89 0.09
C LEU A 12 -13.60 17.91 -1.01
N ASP A 13 -13.37 17.15 -2.08
CA ASP A 13 -14.44 16.86 -3.01
C ASP A 13 -15.49 15.95 -2.35
N GLU A 14 -16.74 16.08 -2.82
CA GLU A 14 -17.86 15.31 -2.29
C GLU A 14 -17.61 13.79 -2.36
N GLU A 15 -16.85 13.34 -3.36
CA GLU A 15 -16.50 11.94 -3.56
C GLU A 15 -15.62 11.39 -2.43
N ASP A 16 -14.56 12.11 -2.03
CA ASP A 16 -13.68 11.71 -0.93
C ASP A 16 -14.42 11.69 0.41
N ILE A 17 -15.34 12.64 0.65
CA ILE A 17 -16.19 12.66 1.85
C ILE A 17 -17.11 11.43 1.88
N LEU A 18 -17.80 11.15 0.78
CA LEU A 18 -18.68 9.98 0.66
C LEU A 18 -17.90 8.68 0.87
N LEU A 19 -16.67 8.61 0.35
CA LEU A 19 -15.82 7.44 0.48
C LEU A 19 -15.37 7.20 1.92
N ARG A 20 -14.96 8.25 2.64
CA ARG A 20 -14.60 8.16 4.06
C ARG A 20 -15.78 7.72 4.90
N ASN A 21 -16.96 8.31 4.67
CA ASN A 21 -18.19 7.91 5.38
C ASN A 21 -18.55 6.45 5.12
N LYS A 22 -18.49 5.99 3.87
CA LYS A 22 -18.66 4.57 3.53
C LYS A 22 -17.68 3.68 4.30
N CYS A 23 -16.40 4.05 4.36
CA CYS A 23 -15.39 3.26 5.07
C CYS A 23 -15.59 3.29 6.60
N ARG A 24 -16.07 4.41 7.16
CA ARG A 24 -16.38 4.58 8.58
C ARG A 24 -17.55 3.68 9.02
N GLU A 25 -18.55 3.52 8.16
CA GLU A 25 -19.75 2.71 8.43
C GLU A 25 -19.50 1.19 8.40
N MET A 26 -18.45 0.74 7.70
CA MET A 26 -18.12 -0.69 7.64
C MET A 26 -17.72 -1.23 9.02
N SER A 27 -18.12 -2.46 9.32
CA SER A 27 -17.62 -3.22 10.47
C SER A 27 -16.18 -3.70 10.28
N ASP A 28 -15.51 -4.06 11.37
CA ASP A 28 -14.18 -4.70 11.33
C ASP A 28 -14.22 -6.04 10.59
N GLU A 29 -15.33 -6.79 10.69
CA GLU A 29 -15.51 -8.06 10.00
C GLU A 29 -15.59 -7.84 8.48
N GLU A 30 -16.34 -6.84 8.03
CA GLU A 30 -16.40 -6.48 6.61
C GLU A 30 -15.03 -6.06 6.07
N LEU A 31 -14.27 -5.28 6.84
CA LEU A 31 -12.90 -4.92 6.45
C LEU A 31 -11.97 -6.13 6.39
N LYS A 32 -11.99 -7.00 7.40
CA LYS A 32 -11.15 -8.21 7.44
C LYS A 32 -11.50 -9.24 6.36
N ASN A 33 -12.72 -9.18 5.81
CA ASN A 33 -13.14 -10.02 4.68
C ASN A 33 -12.71 -9.46 3.31
N ILE A 34 -12.10 -8.28 3.25
CA ILE A 34 -11.54 -7.75 2.00
C ILE A 34 -10.39 -8.65 1.53
N VAL A 35 -10.43 -9.03 0.26
CA VAL A 35 -9.33 -9.72 -0.42
C VAL A 35 -8.62 -8.70 -1.32
N PRO A 36 -7.38 -8.30 -1.00
CA PRO A 36 -6.61 -7.38 -1.84
C PRO A 36 -6.45 -7.88 -3.26
N VAL A 37 -6.56 -6.96 -4.21
CA VAL A 37 -6.28 -7.19 -5.63
C VAL A 37 -5.07 -6.35 -6.00
N TRP A 38 -3.91 -6.99 -6.16
CA TRP A 38 -2.67 -6.34 -6.56
C TRP A 38 -2.51 -6.40 -8.09
N THR A 39 -2.06 -5.32 -8.74
CA THR A 39 -1.72 -5.38 -10.18
C THR A 39 -0.29 -5.86 -10.41
N THR A 40 -0.17 -6.84 -11.28
CA THR A 40 1.07 -7.21 -11.97
C THR A 40 0.95 -7.03 -13.48
N ASN A 41 -0.07 -6.28 -13.94
CA ASN A 41 -0.30 -5.97 -15.34
C ASN A 41 0.03 -4.50 -15.57
N ILE A 42 1.03 -4.25 -16.40
CA ILE A 42 1.55 -2.92 -16.73
C ILE A 42 0.47 -1.94 -17.20
N GLU A 43 -0.52 -2.39 -17.97
CA GLU A 43 -1.60 -1.54 -18.52
C GLU A 43 -2.60 -1.11 -17.44
N LYS A 44 -2.64 -1.82 -16.31
CA LYS A 44 -3.54 -1.55 -15.19
C LYS A 44 -2.83 -0.86 -14.01
N MET A 45 -1.52 -0.67 -14.10
CA MET A 45 -0.75 0.05 -13.09
C MET A 45 -0.98 1.55 -13.18
N GLN A 46 -1.09 2.19 -12.03
CA GLN A 46 -1.05 3.65 -11.92
C GLN A 46 0.38 4.18 -12.07
N GLY A 47 1.38 3.42 -11.60
CA GLY A 47 2.81 3.68 -11.71
C GLY A 47 3.54 2.65 -12.59
N PRO A 48 3.29 2.61 -13.91
CA PRO A 48 3.83 1.58 -14.80
C PRO A 48 5.36 1.59 -14.89
N ILE A 49 6.03 2.70 -14.56
CA ILE A 49 7.50 2.81 -14.56
C ILE A 49 8.19 1.81 -13.62
N TYR A 50 7.46 1.29 -12.63
CA TYR A 50 7.95 0.31 -11.67
C TYR A 50 7.59 -1.13 -12.05
N HIS A 51 6.90 -1.33 -13.18
CA HIS A 51 6.59 -2.67 -13.67
C HIS A 51 7.84 -3.35 -14.25
N PRO A 52 8.07 -4.67 -14.07
CA PRO A 52 9.23 -5.37 -14.62
C PRO A 52 9.34 -5.30 -16.16
N ALA A 53 8.21 -5.40 -16.86
CA ALA A 53 8.14 -5.28 -18.32
C ALA A 53 8.22 -3.82 -18.86
N TYR A 54 8.27 -2.80 -18.00
CA TYR A 54 8.37 -1.42 -18.49
C TYR A 54 9.79 -1.15 -19.03
N PRO A 55 9.95 -0.52 -20.20
CA PRO A 55 11.27 -0.26 -20.77
C PRO A 55 12.19 0.52 -19.81
N GLY A 56 13.34 -0.08 -19.48
CA GLY A 56 14.32 0.51 -18.57
C GLY A 56 14.01 0.31 -17.08
N SER A 57 12.93 -0.41 -16.73
CA SER A 57 12.68 -0.83 -15.37
C SER A 57 13.75 -1.82 -14.90
N ASN A 58 14.15 -1.67 -13.64
CA ASN A 58 15.08 -2.54 -12.95
C ASN A 58 14.42 -3.23 -11.76
N CYS A 59 13.11 -3.49 -11.84
CA CYS A 59 12.33 -4.08 -10.76
C CYS A 59 11.76 -5.45 -11.13
N VAL A 60 11.45 -6.25 -10.12
CA VAL A 60 10.70 -7.51 -10.19
C VAL A 60 9.52 -7.46 -9.23
N PHE A 61 8.47 -8.22 -9.52
CA PHE A 61 7.45 -8.49 -8.51
C PHE A 61 7.87 -9.67 -7.65
N MET A 62 7.68 -9.53 -6.34
CA MET A 62 7.89 -10.60 -5.39
C MET A 62 6.68 -10.69 -4.47
N ARG A 63 6.35 -11.91 -4.04
CA ARG A 63 5.43 -12.15 -2.92
C ARG A 63 6.24 -12.26 -1.64
N CYS A 64 5.90 -11.53 -0.59
CA CYS A 64 6.62 -11.55 0.68
C CYS A 64 5.68 -11.70 1.88
N ASN A 65 6.26 -12.14 3.00
CA ASN A 65 5.58 -12.20 4.29
C ASN A 65 5.35 -10.77 4.81
N LEU A 66 4.09 -10.40 5.04
CA LEU A 66 3.71 -9.04 5.40
C LEU A 66 4.19 -8.68 6.81
N GLU A 67 4.09 -9.60 7.77
CA GLU A 67 4.52 -9.34 9.15
C GLU A 67 5.99 -8.97 9.21
N LYS A 68 6.86 -9.75 8.55
CA LYS A 68 8.30 -9.46 8.42
C LYS A 68 8.57 -8.16 7.67
N LEU A 69 7.80 -7.88 6.60
CA LEU A 69 7.93 -6.60 5.89
C LEU A 69 7.68 -5.42 6.81
N ILE A 70 6.62 -5.47 7.63
CA ILE A 70 6.31 -4.40 8.58
C ILE A 70 7.40 -4.31 9.67
N GLU A 71 7.82 -5.45 10.23
CA GLU A 71 8.86 -5.52 11.29
C GLU A 71 10.19 -4.92 10.83
N HIS A 72 10.61 -5.19 9.60
CA HIS A 72 11.90 -4.74 9.07
C HIS A 72 11.86 -3.36 8.39
N SER A 73 10.68 -2.75 8.20
CA SER A 73 10.56 -1.45 7.55
C SER A 73 10.75 -0.30 8.55
N SER A 74 11.68 0.62 8.28
CA SER A 74 12.00 1.72 9.21
C SER A 74 11.14 2.98 9.05
N ASN A 75 10.21 3.02 8.08
CA ASN A 75 9.49 4.24 7.72
C ASN A 75 7.96 4.13 7.84
N LEU A 76 7.48 3.42 8.87
CA LEU A 76 6.05 3.15 9.09
C LEU A 76 5.46 3.83 10.34
N ASP A 77 6.29 4.39 11.21
CA ASP A 77 5.85 4.97 12.51
C ASP A 77 4.83 6.10 12.35
N ASP A 78 4.85 6.81 11.22
CA ASP A 78 3.93 7.90 10.88
C ASP A 78 2.67 7.45 10.14
N VAL A 79 2.52 6.15 9.83
CA VAL A 79 1.42 5.64 8.99
C VAL A 79 0.46 4.81 9.83
N VAL A 80 -0.57 5.46 10.36
CA VAL A 80 -1.57 4.81 11.22
C VAL A 80 -2.91 4.72 10.49
N PHE A 81 -3.45 3.49 10.37
CA PHE A 81 -4.82 3.33 9.92
C PHE A 81 -5.79 3.71 11.04
N ASN A 82 -6.57 4.77 10.81
CA ASN A 82 -7.60 5.23 11.72
C ASN A 82 -8.99 4.83 11.22
N LYS A 83 -9.63 3.89 11.90
CA LYS A 83 -10.94 3.34 11.49
C LYS A 83 -12.10 4.35 11.61
N THR A 84 -11.98 5.34 12.50
CA THR A 84 -13.01 6.37 12.66
C THR A 84 -12.96 7.42 11.55
N PHE A 85 -11.87 7.47 10.77
CA PHE A 85 -11.66 8.46 9.71
C PHE A 85 -11.90 9.90 10.23
N ASP A 86 -11.37 10.23 11.41
CA ASP A 86 -11.47 11.55 12.06
C ASP A 86 -10.10 12.26 12.23
N GLY A 87 -9.07 11.74 11.58
CA GLY A 87 -7.69 12.22 11.59
C GLY A 87 -7.30 13.01 10.34
N TYR A 88 -6.03 12.90 9.94
CA TYR A 88 -5.46 13.69 8.85
C TYR A 88 -5.93 13.19 7.47
N TRP A 89 -6.72 14.02 6.78
CA TRP A 89 -7.44 13.61 5.57
C TRP A 89 -6.56 13.05 4.44
N PRO A 90 -5.36 13.58 4.11
CA PRO A 90 -4.59 13.06 2.97
C PRO A 90 -4.14 11.61 3.16
N GLU A 91 -3.91 11.20 4.40
CA GLU A 91 -3.56 9.82 4.73
C GLU A 91 -4.81 8.95 4.74
N GLU A 92 -5.88 9.43 5.36
CA GLU A 92 -7.16 8.74 5.41
C GLU A 92 -7.78 8.51 4.03
N SER A 93 -7.72 9.50 3.12
CA SER A 93 -8.19 9.35 1.74
C SER A 93 -7.43 8.26 0.99
N ARG A 94 -6.14 8.04 1.28
CA ARG A 94 -5.37 6.94 0.68
C ARG A 94 -5.86 5.57 1.17
N PHE A 95 -6.19 5.46 2.46
CA PHE A 95 -6.81 4.24 2.99
C PHE A 95 -8.20 4.02 2.39
N ALA A 96 -9.06 5.04 2.38
CA ALA A 96 -10.42 4.97 1.86
C ALA A 96 -10.44 4.55 0.37
N ARG A 97 -9.56 5.15 -0.45
CA ARG A 97 -9.39 4.78 -1.87
C ARG A 97 -8.91 3.35 -2.03
N THR A 98 -7.94 2.91 -1.22
CA THR A 98 -7.45 1.52 -1.26
C THR A 98 -8.56 0.52 -0.91
N ILE A 99 -9.31 0.77 0.17
CA ILE A 99 -10.45 -0.04 0.60
C ILE A 99 -11.48 -0.13 -0.52
N ASN A 100 -11.90 1.01 -1.08
CA ASN A 100 -12.93 1.05 -2.11
C ASN A 100 -12.53 0.26 -3.37
N ARG A 101 -11.28 0.39 -3.81
CA ARG A 101 -10.76 -0.35 -4.97
C ARG A 101 -10.80 -1.86 -4.71
N TRP A 102 -10.32 -2.33 -3.56
CA TRP A 102 -10.35 -3.75 -3.24
C TRP A 102 -11.78 -4.30 -3.06
N LEU A 103 -12.70 -3.51 -2.52
CA LEU A 103 -14.13 -3.87 -2.46
C LEU A 103 -14.72 -4.07 -3.87
N ASN A 104 -14.38 -3.19 -4.80
CA ASN A 104 -14.84 -3.25 -6.20
C ASN A 104 -14.02 -4.21 -7.08
N LYS A 105 -13.11 -5.01 -6.48
CA LYS A 105 -12.20 -5.92 -7.20
C LYS A 105 -11.30 -5.21 -8.22
N GLU A 106 -11.03 -3.93 -7.99
CA GLU A 106 -10.12 -3.14 -8.78
C GLU A 106 -8.68 -3.35 -8.33
N TYR A 107 -7.77 -3.33 -9.30
CA TYR A 107 -6.36 -3.54 -9.04
C TYR A 107 -5.73 -2.36 -8.32
N VAL A 108 -4.82 -2.62 -7.38
CA VAL A 108 -4.02 -1.62 -6.69
C VAL A 108 -2.54 -1.93 -6.90
N ASP A 109 -1.72 -0.91 -7.17
CA ASP A 109 -0.29 -1.12 -7.38
C ASP A 109 0.37 -1.69 -6.11
N PRO A 110 1.28 -2.67 -6.24
CA PRO A 110 2.10 -3.17 -5.14
C PRO A 110 2.91 -2.06 -4.44
N PRO A 111 3.25 -2.21 -3.14
CA PRO A 111 4.24 -1.35 -2.50
C PRO A 111 5.61 -1.48 -3.17
N ILE A 112 6.39 -0.41 -3.17
CA ILE A 112 7.72 -0.37 -3.79
C ILE A 112 8.76 -0.34 -2.68
N LEU A 113 9.72 -1.27 -2.72
CA LEU A 113 10.76 -1.40 -1.72
C LEU A 113 12.04 -0.69 -2.16
N GLU A 114 12.78 -0.18 -1.17
CA GLU A 114 14.08 0.43 -1.35
C GLU A 114 14.92 0.21 -0.09
N MET A 115 16.25 0.19 -0.23
CA MET A 115 17.17 0.23 0.91
C MET A 115 17.75 1.63 1.04
N LYS A 116 17.57 2.26 2.20
CA LYS A 116 18.16 3.57 2.51
C LYS A 116 19.09 3.41 3.70
N GLN A 117 20.39 3.63 3.48
CA GLN A 117 21.41 3.56 4.55
C GLN A 117 21.37 2.23 5.35
N ASN A 118 21.11 1.11 4.67
CA ASN A 118 20.91 -0.25 5.21
C ASN A 118 19.56 -0.52 5.87
N ASP A 119 18.63 0.43 5.89
CA ASP A 119 17.27 0.19 6.36
C ASP A 119 16.35 -0.13 5.18
N LEU A 120 15.51 -1.16 5.34
CA LEU A 120 14.42 -1.42 4.42
C LEU A 120 13.36 -0.34 4.61
N ILE A 121 12.94 0.27 3.50
CA ILE A 121 11.84 1.23 3.49
C ILE A 121 10.82 0.84 2.42
N ILE A 122 9.57 1.18 2.68
CA ILE A 122 8.52 1.19 1.67
C ILE A 122 8.51 2.59 1.05
N LYS A 123 9.16 2.73 -0.12
CA LYS A 123 9.28 3.98 -0.88
C LYS A 123 7.91 4.52 -1.28
N GLU A 124 7.02 3.62 -1.72
CA GLU A 124 5.66 3.96 -2.11
C GLU A 124 4.68 2.87 -1.63
N GLY A 125 3.48 3.26 -1.22
CA GLY A 125 2.43 2.31 -0.86
C GLY A 125 2.39 1.88 0.61
N ARG A 126 3.01 2.64 1.52
CA ARG A 126 2.97 2.37 2.98
C ARG A 126 1.55 2.10 3.50
N HIS A 127 0.61 2.97 3.15
CA HIS A 127 -0.81 2.83 3.52
C HIS A 127 -1.43 1.50 3.04
N ARG A 128 -1.01 0.99 1.88
CA ARG A 128 -1.51 -0.29 1.34
C ARG A 128 -0.99 -1.47 2.17
N ALA A 129 0.28 -1.43 2.57
CA ALA A 129 0.88 -2.45 3.44
C ALA A 129 0.23 -2.45 4.84
N ILE A 130 0.06 -1.27 5.44
CA ILE A 130 -0.61 -1.11 6.74
C ILE A 130 -2.08 -1.55 6.67
N MET A 131 -2.80 -1.20 5.59
CA MET A 131 -4.17 -1.66 5.39
C MET A 131 -4.25 -3.18 5.25
N ALA A 132 -3.34 -3.78 4.46
CA ALA A 132 -3.26 -5.23 4.30
C ALA A 132 -2.98 -5.93 5.64
N GLN A 133 -2.15 -5.33 6.51
CA GLN A 133 -1.85 -5.86 7.84
C GLN A 133 -3.10 -5.81 8.71
N TYR A 134 -3.81 -4.67 8.70
CA TYR A 134 -5.02 -4.49 9.49
C TYR A 134 -6.12 -5.51 9.15
N ILE A 135 -6.30 -5.83 7.87
CA ILE A 135 -7.29 -6.83 7.41
C ILE A 135 -6.80 -8.28 7.56
N GLY A 136 -5.58 -8.51 8.04
CA GLY A 136 -5.05 -9.85 8.36
C GLY A 136 -4.43 -10.61 7.19
N VAL A 137 -3.95 -9.90 6.16
CA VAL A 137 -3.26 -10.52 5.02
C VAL A 137 -1.89 -11.04 5.47
N LYS A 138 -1.58 -12.30 5.12
CA LYS A 138 -0.29 -12.93 5.46
C LYS A 138 0.82 -12.56 4.48
N ASP A 139 0.50 -12.59 3.19
CA ASP A 139 1.45 -12.37 2.11
C ASP A 139 0.92 -11.30 1.15
N ILE A 140 1.79 -10.38 0.75
CA ILE A 140 1.46 -9.36 -0.26
C ILE A 140 2.41 -9.43 -1.45
N ILE A 141 2.00 -8.82 -2.56
CA ILE A 141 2.88 -8.57 -3.70
C ILE A 141 3.57 -7.23 -3.47
N VAL A 142 4.87 -7.17 -3.74
CA VAL A 142 5.72 -5.98 -3.68
C VAL A 142 6.53 -5.85 -4.98
N CYS A 143 6.90 -4.62 -5.31
CA CYS A 143 7.84 -4.29 -6.37
C CYS A 143 9.23 -4.06 -5.77
N VAL A 144 10.22 -4.80 -6.27
CA VAL A 144 11.57 -4.88 -5.68
C VAL A 144 12.61 -4.59 -6.76
N PRO A 145 13.52 -3.63 -6.57
CA PRO A 145 14.68 -3.46 -7.42
C PRO A 145 15.52 -4.73 -7.52
N LEU A 146 15.99 -5.08 -8.71
CA LEU A 146 16.73 -6.32 -9.01
C LEU A 146 17.93 -6.54 -8.06
N TYR A 147 18.62 -5.47 -7.67
CA TYR A 147 19.78 -5.54 -6.78
C TYR A 147 19.43 -5.90 -5.33
N LEU A 148 18.15 -5.90 -4.95
CA LEU A 148 17.65 -6.21 -3.61
C LEU A 148 17.04 -7.61 -3.47
N ILE A 149 17.02 -8.42 -4.54
CA ILE A 149 16.35 -9.73 -4.53
C ILE A 149 16.83 -10.62 -3.38
N GLU A 150 18.15 -10.78 -3.23
CA GLU A 150 18.73 -11.65 -2.21
C GLU A 150 18.46 -11.16 -0.78
N ASP A 151 18.47 -9.84 -0.58
CA ASP A 151 18.18 -9.24 0.72
C ASP A 151 16.71 -9.45 1.08
N MET A 152 15.80 -9.24 0.13
CA MET A 152 14.36 -9.42 0.35
C MET A 152 13.99 -10.90 0.59
N GLN A 153 14.68 -11.83 -0.09
CA GLN A 153 14.54 -13.27 0.18
C GLN A 153 14.89 -13.62 1.63
N LYS A 154 15.91 -12.98 2.20
CA LYS A 154 16.39 -13.27 3.57
C LYS A 154 15.59 -12.54 4.65
N LEU A 155 15.25 -11.28 4.42
CA LEU A 155 14.62 -10.41 5.41
C LEU A 155 13.11 -10.66 5.52
N ILE A 156 12.42 -10.81 4.39
CA ILE A 156 10.96 -10.80 4.33
C ILE A 156 10.38 -12.05 3.64
N ASP A 157 11.18 -13.11 3.55
CA ASP A 157 10.86 -14.38 2.88
C ASP A 157 10.31 -14.18 1.46
N ALA A 158 10.82 -13.18 0.74
CA ALA A 158 10.27 -12.83 -0.56
C ALA A 158 10.57 -13.91 -1.61
N VAL A 159 9.58 -14.23 -2.45
CA VAL A 159 9.72 -15.15 -3.59
C VAL A 159 9.36 -14.40 -4.87
N ILE A 160 10.21 -14.49 -5.90
CA ILE A 160 9.96 -13.88 -7.20
C ILE A 160 8.65 -14.45 -7.77
N LEU A 161 7.81 -13.57 -8.31
CA LEU A 161 6.65 -13.96 -9.09
C LEU A 161 7.06 -14.03 -10.56
N GLU A 162 6.87 -15.20 -11.17
CA GLU A 162 6.92 -15.32 -12.61
C GLU A 162 5.69 -14.58 -13.16
N THR A 163 5.95 -13.49 -13.89
CA THR A 163 4.91 -12.81 -14.65
C THR A 163 5.00 -13.28 -16.09
N ASP A 164 3.93 -13.89 -16.59
CA ASP A 164 3.74 -14.22 -18.00
C ASP A 164 3.69 -12.98 -18.91
#